data_AF-A0A8I0SCV2-F1
#
_entry.id   AF-A0A8I0SCV2-F1
#
_cell.length_a   1.000
_cell.length_b   1.000
_cell.length_c   1.000
_cell.angle_alpha   90.00
_cell.angle_beta   90.00
_cell.angle_gamma   90.00
#
_symmetry.space_group_name_H-M   'P 1'
#
loop_
_entity.id
_entity.type
_entity.pdbx_description
1 polymer ?
#
loop_
_entity_poly.entity_id
_entity_poly.type
_entity_poly.pdbx_seq_one_letter_code
_entity_poly.pdbx_strand_id
1 'polypeptide(L)'
;MFDKKFITQAIDRSAQSPLDRRRFFSAAGIAGLGVGAAALIPATGAQAADAQAEADSGQATDLAVLNFALNLEYLEAEFYLRASTGAGLVPNDISGVGTPGGVTGGRQVQFKDRAIREYAREIAQD
;
A
#
# COMPACT_ATOMS: atom_id res chain seq x y z
N MET A 1 2.44 15.10 12.46
CA MET A 1 1.77 15.79 11.33
C MET A 1 2.52 15.37 10.08
N PHE A 2 1.94 14.53 9.23
CA PHE A 2 2.63 14.01 8.05
C PHE A 2 2.78 15.12 7.01
N ASP A 3 3.97 15.26 6.43
CA ASP A 3 4.27 16.29 5.43
C ASP A 3 3.50 15.99 4.13
N LYS A 4 2.91 17.00 3.49
CA LYS A 4 2.13 16.80 2.25
C LYS A 4 2.98 16.15 1.16
N LYS A 5 4.26 16.47 1.12
CA LYS A 5 5.24 15.87 0.20
C LYS A 5 5.40 14.36 0.42
N PHE A 6 5.38 13.92 1.67
CA PHE A 6 5.46 12.50 2.01
C PHE A 6 4.24 11.73 1.49
N ILE A 7 3.04 12.29 1.69
CA ILE A 7 1.80 11.68 1.19
C ILE A 7 1.79 11.62 -0.34
N THR A 8 2.16 12.71 -1.03
CA THR A 8 2.24 12.71 -2.49
C THR A 8 3.24 11.67 -3.02
N GLN A 9 4.43 11.57 -2.40
CA GLN A 9 5.45 10.61 -2.81
C GLN A 9 5.09 9.14 -2.51
N ALA A 10 4.32 8.89 -1.45
CA ALA A 10 3.81 7.55 -1.16
C ALA A 10 2.82 7.10 -2.23
N ILE A 11 1.96 8.01 -2.68
CA ILE A 11 0.94 7.74 -3.71
C ILE A 11 1.58 7.62 -5.09
N ASP A 12 2.59 8.43 -5.39
CA ASP A 12 3.34 8.33 -6.64
C ASP A 12 4.10 6.99 -6.74
N ARG A 13 4.49 6.40 -5.61
CA ARG A 13 5.07 5.06 -5.55
C ARG A 13 4.03 3.95 -5.69
N SER A 14 2.81 4.15 -5.20
CA SER A 14 1.75 3.13 -5.24
C SER A 14 0.96 3.13 -6.55
N ALA A 15 0.96 4.24 -7.30
CA ALA A 15 0.26 4.36 -8.58
C ALA A 15 1.17 4.07 -9.78
N GLN A 16 0.71 3.23 -10.72
CA GLN A 16 1.45 2.94 -11.95
C GLN A 16 1.29 4.05 -13.00
N SER A 17 0.18 4.81 -12.96
CA SER A 17 -0.07 5.94 -13.85
C SER A 17 -0.63 7.19 -13.14
N PRO A 18 -0.56 8.39 -13.76
CA PRO A 18 -1.19 9.62 -13.22
C PRO A 18 -2.71 9.54 -13.07
N LEU A 19 -3.38 8.68 -13.86
CA LEU A 19 -4.83 8.47 -13.78
C LEU A 19 -5.21 7.68 -12.53
N ASP A 20 -4.42 6.67 -12.16
CA ASP A 20 -4.63 5.84 -10.96
C ASP A 20 -4.49 6.69 -9.69
N ARG A 21 -3.54 7.63 -9.69
CA ARG A 21 -3.36 8.59 -8.60
C ARG A 21 -4.61 9.43 -8.35
N ARG A 22 -5.18 10.03 -9.40
CA ARG A 22 -6.38 10.88 -9.27
C ARG A 22 -7.57 10.07 -8.75
N ARG A 23 -7.71 8.82 -9.21
CA ARG A 23 -8.78 7.92 -8.78
C ARG A 23 -8.57 7.37 -7.37
N PHE A 24 -7.34 7.09 -6.93
CA PHE A 24 -7.06 6.76 -5.52
C PHE A 24 -7.50 7.89 -4.60
N PHE A 25 -7.21 9.15 -4.93
CA PHE A 25 -7.69 10.30 -4.15
C PHE A 25 -9.21 10.48 -4.22
N SER A 26 -9.84 10.26 -5.39
CA SER A 26 -11.29 10.28 -5.49
C SER A 26 -11.94 9.15 -4.69
N ALA A 27 -11.41 7.94 -4.72
CA ALA A 27 -11.90 6.79 -3.98
C ALA A 27 -11.68 6.97 -2.47
N ALA A 28 -10.50 7.40 -2.03
CA ALA A 28 -10.22 7.72 -0.63
C ALA A 28 -11.08 8.90 -0.12
N GLY A 29 -11.36 9.89 -0.97
CA GLY A 29 -12.25 11.01 -0.66
C GLY A 29 -13.73 10.64 -0.60
N ILE A 30 -14.19 9.74 -1.49
CA ILE A 30 -15.56 9.20 -1.50
C ILE A 30 -15.78 8.22 -0.35
N ALA A 31 -14.77 7.44 0.05
CA ALA A 31 -14.84 6.59 1.24
C ALA A 31 -14.99 7.42 2.54
N GLY A 32 -14.46 8.65 2.58
CA GLY A 32 -14.67 9.60 3.68
C GLY A 32 -16.03 10.32 3.66
N LEU A 33 -16.77 10.26 2.55
CA LEU A 33 -18.03 10.95 2.34
C LEU A 33 -19.04 10.00 1.67
N GLY A 34 -19.59 9.05 2.43
CA GLY A 34 -20.79 8.25 2.12
C GLY A 34 -21.11 7.97 0.64
N VAL A 35 -20.90 6.72 0.21
CA VAL A 35 -21.25 6.16 -1.10
C VAL A 35 -22.63 6.62 -1.60
N GLY A 36 -22.68 7.49 -2.62
CA GLY A 36 -23.99 7.93 -3.14
C GLY A 36 -24.07 8.68 -4.48
N ALA A 37 -23.00 9.18 -5.08
CA ALA A 37 -23.13 10.22 -6.12
C ALA A 37 -22.45 9.95 -7.48
N ALA A 38 -22.19 8.69 -7.87
CA ALA A 38 -21.43 8.41 -9.10
C ALA A 38 -22.20 7.68 -10.24
N ALA A 39 -23.51 7.46 -10.11
CA ALA A 39 -24.30 6.90 -11.21
C ALA A 39 -25.11 8.02 -11.87
N LEU A 40 -24.88 8.29 -13.16
CA LEU A 40 -25.86 8.73 -14.19
C LEU A 40 -25.19 9.53 -15.34
N ILE A 41 -24.66 8.86 -16.38
CA ILE A 41 -24.54 9.42 -17.75
C ILE A 41 -24.83 8.32 -18.80
N PRO A 42 -25.67 8.55 -19.84
CA PRO A 42 -26.12 7.51 -20.77
C PRO A 42 -25.26 7.34 -22.05
N ALA A 43 -24.61 6.19 -22.17
CA ALA A 43 -24.71 5.21 -23.27
C ALA A 43 -24.88 5.63 -24.77
N THR A 44 -23.78 5.85 -25.52
CA THR A 44 -23.68 5.56 -26.98
C THR A 44 -22.25 5.16 -27.36
N GLY A 45 -22.05 4.13 -28.21
CA GLY A 45 -20.85 3.77 -29.03
C GLY A 45 -19.47 3.69 -28.36
N ALA A 46 -19.12 4.70 -27.58
CA ALA A 46 -18.06 4.76 -26.60
C ALA A 46 -18.17 3.68 -25.52
N GLN A 47 -19.32 3.04 -25.29
CA GLN A 47 -19.49 2.07 -24.18
C GLN A 47 -18.60 0.83 -24.25
N ALA A 48 -18.15 0.39 -25.43
CA ALA A 48 -17.20 -0.72 -25.51
C ALA A 48 -15.77 -0.25 -25.19
N ALA A 49 -15.39 0.95 -25.63
CA ALA A 49 -14.12 1.57 -25.30
C ALA A 49 -14.09 2.10 -23.85
N ASP A 50 -15.22 2.55 -23.31
CA ASP A 50 -15.45 2.96 -21.93
C ASP A 50 -15.58 1.74 -21.04
N ALA A 51 -16.19 0.62 -21.45
CA ALA A 51 -16.19 -0.61 -20.65
C ALA A 51 -14.79 -1.22 -20.60
N GLN A 52 -14.03 -1.14 -21.69
CA GLN A 52 -12.65 -1.61 -21.72
C GLN A 52 -11.71 -0.64 -20.99
N ALA A 53 -11.95 0.68 -21.06
CA ALA A 53 -11.25 1.67 -20.26
C ALA A 53 -11.67 1.64 -18.78
N GLU A 54 -12.91 1.28 -18.46
CA GLU A 54 -13.41 1.05 -17.10
C GLU A 54 -12.82 -0.24 -16.55
N ALA A 55 -12.73 -1.32 -17.34
CA ALA A 55 -12.08 -2.57 -16.96
C ALA A 55 -10.57 -2.41 -16.80
N ASP A 56 -9.88 -1.75 -17.75
CA ASP A 56 -8.45 -1.43 -17.64
C ASP A 56 -8.20 -0.45 -16.49
N SER A 57 -9.10 0.52 -16.26
CA SER A 57 -9.00 1.42 -15.10
C SER A 57 -9.28 0.70 -13.79
N GLY A 58 -10.21 -0.26 -13.75
CA GLY A 58 -10.49 -1.10 -12.60
C GLY A 58 -9.27 -1.92 -12.24
N GLN A 59 -8.65 -2.59 -13.23
CA GLN A 59 -7.39 -3.31 -13.03
C GLN A 59 -6.25 -2.41 -12.57
N ALA A 60 -6.08 -1.22 -13.15
CA ALA A 60 -5.04 -0.29 -12.73
C ALA A 60 -5.28 0.24 -11.29
N THR A 61 -6.54 0.41 -10.89
CA THR A 61 -6.92 0.79 -9.53
C THR A 61 -6.67 -0.36 -8.55
N ASP A 62 -7.04 -1.59 -8.91
CA ASP A 62 -6.83 -2.79 -8.11
C ASP A 62 -5.33 -3.03 -7.91
N LEU A 63 -4.52 -2.90 -8.97
CA LEU A 63 -3.07 -2.99 -8.89
C LEU A 63 -2.49 -1.92 -7.96
N ALA A 64 -3.00 -0.69 -7.99
CA ALA A 64 -2.53 0.37 -7.09
C ALA A 64 -2.87 0.06 -5.62
N VAL A 65 -4.08 -0.47 -5.36
CA VAL A 65 -4.51 -0.90 -4.02
C VAL A 65 -3.67 -2.07 -3.52
N LEU A 66 -3.42 -3.07 -4.37
CA LEU A 66 -2.58 -4.23 -4.03
C LEU A 66 -1.12 -3.82 -3.79
N ASN A 67 -0.57 -2.90 -4.59
CA ASN A 67 0.77 -2.36 -4.34
C ASN A 67 0.83 -1.56 -3.03
N PHE A 68 -0.22 -0.82 -2.69
CA PHE A 68 -0.30 -0.14 -1.39
C PHE A 68 -0.36 -1.15 -0.23
N ALA A 69 -1.20 -2.18 -0.33
CA ALA A 69 -1.26 -3.26 0.65
C ALA A 69 0.09 -3.95 0.82
N LEU A 70 0.78 -4.27 -0.28
CA LEU A 70 2.12 -4.87 -0.26
C LEU A 70 3.16 -3.98 0.45
N ASN A 71 3.06 -2.65 0.30
CA ASN A 71 3.94 -1.75 1.07
C ASN A 71 3.65 -1.78 2.58
N LEU A 72 2.40 -2.03 2.99
CA LEU A 72 2.06 -2.20 4.41
C LEU A 72 2.61 -3.52 4.95
N GLU A 73 2.50 -4.60 4.17
CA GLU A 73 3.09 -5.91 4.50
C GLU A 73 4.61 -5.79 4.73
N TYR A 74 5.35 -5.12 3.84
CA TYR A 74 6.79 -4.89 4.05
C TYR A 74 7.10 -4.09 5.32
N LEU A 75 6.26 -3.13 5.67
CA LEU A 75 6.44 -2.31 6.87
C LEU A 75 6.18 -3.12 8.15
N GLU A 76 5.18 -4.00 8.12
CA GLU A 76 4.88 -4.94 9.20
C GLU A 76 6.00 -5.98 9.37
N ALA A 77 6.48 -6.57 8.27
CA ALA A 77 7.59 -7.51 8.28
C ALA A 77 8.87 -6.88 8.84
N GLU A 78 9.25 -5.67 8.37
CA GLU A 78 10.37 -4.90 8.94
C GLU A 78 10.22 -4.68 10.45
N PHE A 79 9.00 -4.36 10.91
CA PHE A 79 8.74 -4.12 12.32
C PHE A 79 8.94 -5.39 13.16
N TYR A 80 8.34 -6.52 12.77
CA TYR A 80 8.44 -7.76 13.52
C TYR A 80 9.81 -8.42 13.42
N LEU A 81 10.50 -8.36 12.28
CA LEU A 81 11.88 -8.83 12.15
C LEU A 81 12.81 -8.07 13.08
N ARG A 82 12.70 -6.73 13.13
CA ARG A 82 13.51 -5.92 14.04
C ARG A 82 13.19 -6.20 15.49
N ALA A 83 11.92 -6.40 15.83
CA ALA A 83 11.52 -6.72 17.18
C ALA A 83 12.03 -8.10 17.64
N SER A 84 11.94 -9.12 16.77
CA SER A 84 12.22 -10.52 17.10
C SER A 84 13.70 -10.90 16.97
N THR A 85 14.39 -10.40 15.94
CA THR A 85 15.78 -10.76 15.60
C THR A 85 16.75 -9.59 15.71
N GLY A 86 16.25 -8.36 15.58
CA GLY A 86 17.10 -7.15 15.50
C GLY A 86 17.61 -6.85 14.09
N ALA A 87 17.37 -7.71 13.10
CA ALA A 87 17.61 -7.47 11.69
C ALA A 87 16.34 -6.99 10.97
N GLY A 88 16.51 -6.35 9.81
CA GLY A 88 15.39 -6.04 8.90
C GLY A 88 15.29 -7.05 7.76
N LEU A 89 14.44 -6.75 6.79
CA LEU A 89 14.34 -7.49 5.53
C LEU A 89 15.68 -7.46 4.79
N VAL A 90 15.97 -8.55 4.07
CA VAL A 90 17.17 -8.59 3.24
C VAL A 90 16.95 -7.76 1.97
N PRO A 91 18.00 -7.18 1.37
CA PRO A 91 17.86 -6.30 0.20
C PRO A 91 17.14 -6.92 -1.00
N ASN A 92 17.15 -8.25 -1.12
CA ASN A 92 16.47 -8.97 -2.19
C ASN A 92 14.94 -8.94 -2.03
N ASP A 93 14.43 -8.90 -0.80
CA ASP A 93 12.99 -8.91 -0.51
C ASP A 93 12.35 -7.54 -0.73
N ILE A 94 13.14 -6.48 -0.64
CA ILE A 94 12.71 -5.09 -0.87
C ILE A 94 13.15 -4.56 -2.24
N SER A 95 13.46 -5.46 -3.17
CA SER A 95 13.74 -5.10 -4.55
C SER A 95 12.45 -4.70 -5.28
N GLY A 96 12.54 -3.82 -6.27
CA GLY A 96 11.36 -3.37 -7.01
C GLY A 96 11.52 -2.01 -7.68
N VAL A 97 10.39 -1.40 -8.03
CA VAL A 97 10.34 -0.07 -8.65
C VAL A 97 10.48 1.01 -7.58
N GLY A 98 11.42 1.93 -7.79
CA GLY A 98 11.68 3.06 -6.89
C GLY A 98 12.85 2.82 -5.93
N THR A 99 13.07 3.78 -5.04
CA THR A 99 14.12 3.68 -4.01
C THR A 99 13.50 3.22 -2.70
N PRO A 100 13.94 2.07 -2.13
CA PRO A 100 13.50 1.64 -0.81
C PRO A 100 13.77 2.72 0.25
N GLY A 101 12.81 2.89 1.15
CA GLY A 101 13.00 3.78 2.29
C GLY A 101 14.02 3.20 3.27
N GLY A 102 14.83 4.08 3.89
CA GLY A 102 15.65 3.68 5.02
C GLY A 102 14.81 3.53 6.29
N VAL A 103 15.18 2.58 7.14
CA VAL A 103 14.63 2.47 8.50
C VAL A 103 15.59 3.11 9.48
N THR A 104 15.11 4.10 10.23
CA THR A 104 15.90 4.75 11.29
C THR A 104 15.47 4.18 12.64
N GLY A 105 16.41 3.55 13.35
CA GLY A 105 16.14 2.89 14.62
C GLY A 105 15.65 1.44 14.45
N GLY A 106 14.92 0.95 15.46
CA GLY A 106 14.59 -0.46 15.61
C GLY A 106 15.73 -1.24 16.27
N ARG A 107 15.39 -2.03 17.28
CA ARG A 107 16.29 -2.96 17.96
C ARG A 107 15.49 -4.17 18.40
N GLN A 108 16.18 -5.29 18.58
CA GLN A 108 15.58 -6.47 19.17
C GLN A 108 14.94 -6.11 20.52
N VAL A 109 13.68 -6.51 20.70
CA VAL A 109 12.94 -6.28 21.93
C VAL A 109 13.37 -7.32 22.96
N GLN A 110 13.64 -6.85 24.18
CA GLN A 110 13.86 -7.73 25.32
C GLN A 110 12.49 -8.12 25.90
N PHE A 111 11.86 -9.11 25.29
CA PHE A 111 10.55 -9.59 25.72
C PHE A 111 10.63 -10.19 27.13
N LYS A 112 9.80 -9.70 28.05
CA LYS A 112 9.64 -10.25 29.40
C LYS A 112 8.72 -11.47 29.41
N ASP A 113 7.70 -11.44 28.55
CA ASP A 113 6.74 -12.52 28.40
C ASP A 113 7.19 -13.47 27.28
N ARG A 114 7.19 -14.77 27.57
CA ARG A 114 7.52 -15.81 26.60
C ARG A 114 6.49 -15.91 25.48
N ALA A 115 5.20 -15.86 25.79
CA ALA A 115 4.14 -16.02 24.80
C ALA A 115 4.20 -14.89 23.76
N ILE A 116 4.34 -13.65 24.21
CA ILE A 116 4.47 -12.48 23.32
C ILE A 116 5.70 -12.62 22.40
N ARG A 117 6.81 -13.11 22.95
CA ARG A 117 8.02 -13.34 22.14
C ARG A 117 7.80 -14.38 21.05
N GLU A 118 7.14 -15.49 21.36
CA GLU A 118 6.90 -16.53 20.37
C GLU A 118 5.92 -16.04 19.30
N TYR A 119 4.85 -15.32 19.66
CA TYR A 119 3.96 -14.71 18.66
C TYR A 119 4.68 -13.73 17.73
N ALA A 120 5.53 -12.86 18.28
CA ALA A 120 6.31 -11.93 17.46
C ALA A 120 7.31 -12.64 16.52
N ARG A 121 7.79 -13.83 16.89
CA ARG A 121 8.66 -14.65 16.05
C ARG A 121 7.89 -15.40 14.96
N GLU A 122 6.71 -15.90 15.30
CA GLU A 122 5.81 -16.56 14.37
C GLU A 122 5.40 -15.59 13.27
N ILE A 123 4.93 -14.39 13.62
CA ILE A 123 4.55 -13.35 12.65
C ILE A 123 5.75 -12.90 11.81
N ALA A 124 6.96 -12.85 12.39
CA ALA A 124 8.16 -12.49 11.64
C ALA A 124 8.63 -13.57 10.64
N GLN A 125 8.05 -14.77 10.67
CA GLN A 125 8.41 -15.91 9.81
C GLN A 125 7.34 -16.24 8.77
N ASP A 126 6.19 -15.57 8.83
CA ASP A 126 5.13 -15.64 7.82
C ASP A 126 5.56 -14.88 6.54
#